data_AF-A0A5J4TLY6-F1
#
_entry.id   AF-A0A5J4TLY6-F1
#
_cell.length_a   1.000
_cell.length_b   1.000
_cell.length_c   1.000
_cell.angle_alpha   90.00
_cell.angle_beta   90.00
_cell.angle_gamma   90.00
#
_symmetry.space_group_name_H-M   'P 1'
#
loop_
_entity.id
_entity.type
_entity.pdbx_description
1 polymer ?
#
loop_
_entity_poly.entity_id
_entity_poly.type
_entity_poly.pdbx_seq_one_letter_code
_entity_poly.pdbx_strand_id
1 'polypeptide(L)'
;MTGSICCDNEDSNSETENSEISGSNCNSISSNQSEIIDYNWMQPLSQQFSKILLDAVPGMSQAILFASISHFIGFMQKKEDLMMEEGEIAVELLKRFIQKQQFKKVNLISTKNTGMILTIAFILALKLCRDQMHMNSHFAKVFNIPIVDLNLSEISFLKIIDFQLWISDDYFSLQQFEEVSEFEDVNIPL
;
A
#
# COMPACT_ATOMS: atom_id res chain seq x y z
N MET A 1 50.03 -16.95 25.69
CA MET A 1 50.99 -15.95 26.22
C MET A 1 51.99 -15.63 25.11
N THR A 2 52.46 -14.38 25.02
CA THR A 2 53.74 -13.92 24.39
C THR A 2 54.26 -14.59 23.10
N GLY A 3 54.58 -13.89 22.00
CA GLY A 3 54.53 -12.46 21.70
C GLY A 3 55.66 -12.03 20.74
N SER A 4 55.39 -11.04 19.87
CA SER A 4 56.34 -10.21 19.09
C SER A 4 55.53 -8.99 18.63
N ILE A 5 55.92 -7.71 18.73
CA ILE A 5 57.23 -7.03 18.73
C ILE A 5 57.92 -7.03 17.37
N CYS A 6 57.61 -5.99 16.57
CA CYS A 6 58.53 -4.95 16.08
C CYS A 6 57.71 -3.64 16.17
N CYS A 7 58.02 -2.68 17.04
CA CYS A 7 59.18 -1.77 17.07
C CYS A 7 59.06 -0.64 16.04
N ASP A 8 58.93 0.57 16.58
CA ASP A 8 58.66 1.84 15.91
C ASP A 8 59.91 2.49 15.32
N ASN A 9 59.69 3.59 14.57
CA ASN A 9 60.34 4.90 14.71
C ASN A 9 59.61 5.87 13.75
N GLU A 10 59.13 7.02 14.19
CA GLU A 10 59.88 8.25 14.53
C GLU A 10 60.65 8.85 13.32
N ASP A 11 60.62 10.15 13.04
CA ASP A 11 59.65 11.21 13.43
C ASP A 11 59.92 12.47 12.58
N SER A 12 59.09 13.52 12.69
CA SER A 12 59.47 14.97 12.78
C SER A 12 58.45 15.97 12.17
N ASN A 13 58.23 17.06 12.90
CA ASN A 13 57.23 18.10 12.64
C ASN A 13 57.80 19.39 12.03
N SER A 14 56.93 20.17 11.36
CA SER A 14 56.82 21.64 11.50
C SER A 14 55.49 22.09 10.84
N GLU A 15 54.51 22.78 11.44
CA GLU A 15 54.54 24.06 12.21
C GLU A 15 55.12 25.24 11.39
N THR A 16 54.52 26.42 11.22
CA THR A 16 53.21 27.04 11.60
C THR A 16 52.73 27.93 10.40
N GLU A 17 51.70 28.80 10.39
CA GLU A 17 50.82 29.40 11.42
C GLU A 17 49.43 29.83 10.82
N ASN A 18 48.77 30.87 11.36
CA ASN A 18 47.38 31.27 11.08
C ASN A 18 47.23 32.39 10.01
N SER A 19 46.00 32.54 9.48
CA SER A 19 45.43 33.88 9.18
C SER A 19 43.89 33.83 9.26
N GLU A 20 43.24 34.93 9.62
CA GLU A 20 41.87 34.93 10.16
C GLU A 20 40.74 35.17 9.15
N ILE A 21 39.59 34.56 9.47
CA ILE A 21 38.19 34.97 9.25
C ILE A 21 37.95 36.18 8.32
N SER A 22 37.17 35.93 7.26
CA SER A 22 36.19 36.91 6.77
C SER A 22 34.86 36.22 6.50
N GLY A 23 33.78 36.72 7.11
CA GLY A 23 32.47 36.06 7.08
C GLY A 23 31.69 36.34 5.80
N SER A 24 31.48 35.32 4.97
CA SER A 24 30.43 35.33 3.95
C SER A 24 29.22 34.55 4.47
N ASN A 25 28.11 35.26 4.72
CA ASN A 25 26.86 34.65 5.16
C ASN A 25 26.20 33.90 3.99
N CYS A 26 26.62 32.66 3.76
CA CYS A 26 25.93 31.72 2.88
C CYS A 26 24.60 31.33 3.54
N ASN A 27 23.58 32.17 3.35
CA ASN A 27 22.22 31.94 3.81
C ASN A 27 21.81 30.50 3.54
N SER A 28 21.20 29.85 4.53
CA SER A 28 20.46 28.61 4.31
C SER A 28 19.47 28.84 3.18
N ILE A 29 19.74 28.26 2.01
CA ILE A 29 18.74 28.21 0.95
C ILE A 29 17.58 27.43 1.54
N SER A 30 16.45 28.13 1.72
CA SER A 30 15.16 27.51 1.94
C SER A 30 14.95 26.53 0.78
N SER A 31 15.29 25.27 1.00
CA SER A 31 14.68 24.17 0.27
C SER A 31 13.21 24.27 0.63
N ASN A 32 12.46 25.04 -0.16
CA ASN A 32 11.04 25.23 0.02
C ASN A 32 10.47 23.84 0.21
N GLN A 33 9.99 23.55 1.42
CA GLN A 33 9.31 22.29 1.65
C GLN A 33 8.19 22.30 0.64
N SER A 34 8.26 21.36 -0.31
CA SER A 34 7.07 20.96 -1.03
C SER A 34 6.08 20.65 0.07
N GLU A 35 5.03 21.46 0.18
CA GLU A 35 3.89 21.13 0.99
C GLU A 35 3.33 19.87 0.33
N ILE A 36 3.79 18.71 0.82
CA ILE A 36 3.32 17.41 0.37
C ILE A 36 1.86 17.45 0.73
N ILE A 37 1.03 17.69 -0.29
CA ILE A 37 -0.40 17.59 -0.18
C ILE A 37 -0.62 16.17 0.27
N ASP A 38 -0.99 16.00 1.54
CA ASP A 38 -1.27 14.72 2.18
C ASP A 38 -2.59 14.22 1.58
N TYR A 39 -2.48 13.82 0.31
CA TYR A 39 -3.57 13.42 -0.55
C TYR A 39 -4.18 12.20 0.12
N ASN A 40 -5.40 12.36 0.63
CA ASN A 40 -6.07 11.34 1.41
C ASN A 40 -6.54 10.21 0.48
N TRP A 41 -5.58 9.49 -0.11
CA TRP A 41 -5.74 8.40 -1.07
C TRP A 41 -6.64 7.29 -0.53
N MET A 42 -6.69 7.15 0.78
CA MET A 42 -7.62 6.28 1.49
C MET A 42 -9.09 6.59 1.16
N GLN A 43 -9.43 7.83 0.78
CA GLN A 43 -10.78 8.21 0.34
C GLN A 43 -11.12 7.68 -1.07
N PRO A 44 -10.41 8.03 -2.17
CA PRO A 44 -10.58 7.38 -3.48
C PRO A 44 -10.51 5.85 -3.41
N LEU A 45 -9.52 5.31 -2.71
CA LEU A 45 -9.35 3.87 -2.55
C LEU A 45 -10.57 3.22 -1.87
N SER A 46 -11.12 3.86 -0.82
CA SER A 46 -12.37 3.40 -0.19
C SER A 46 -13.57 3.48 -1.13
N GLN A 47 -13.64 4.46 -2.03
CA GLN A 47 -14.70 4.57 -3.03
C GLN A 47 -14.58 3.45 -4.07
N GLN A 48 -13.38 3.20 -4.61
CA GLN A 48 -13.12 2.09 -5.55
C GLN A 48 -13.54 0.75 -4.94
N PHE A 49 -13.03 0.39 -3.76
CA PHE A 49 -13.44 -0.83 -3.04
C PHE A 49 -14.95 -0.90 -2.79
N SER A 50 -15.58 0.24 -2.46
CA SER A 50 -17.04 0.28 -2.23
C SER A 50 -17.83 -0.03 -3.51
N LYS A 51 -17.48 0.61 -4.64
CA LYS A 51 -18.11 0.41 -5.97
C LYS A 51 -18.03 -1.07 -6.36
N ILE A 52 -16.81 -1.62 -6.38
CA ILE A 52 -16.49 -3.02 -6.69
C ILE A 52 -17.32 -4.02 -5.84
N LEU A 53 -17.48 -3.74 -4.54
CA LEU A 53 -18.17 -4.62 -3.62
C LEU A 53 -19.71 -4.49 -3.66
N LEU A 54 -20.24 -3.30 -3.97
CA LEU A 54 -21.69 -3.10 -4.21
C LEU A 54 -22.14 -3.86 -5.46
N ASP A 55 -21.39 -3.71 -6.55
CA ASP A 55 -21.68 -4.35 -7.84
C ASP A 55 -21.64 -5.89 -7.74
N ALA A 56 -20.82 -6.42 -6.83
CA ALA A 56 -20.65 -7.85 -6.60
C ALA A 56 -21.59 -8.46 -5.54
N VAL A 57 -22.12 -7.66 -4.60
CA VAL A 57 -22.92 -8.16 -3.46
C VAL A 57 -24.18 -7.32 -3.24
N PRO A 58 -25.32 -7.75 -3.81
CA PRO A 58 -26.60 -7.05 -3.66
C PRO A 58 -27.03 -6.89 -2.19
N GLY A 59 -27.60 -5.72 -1.88
CA GLY A 59 -28.18 -5.42 -0.57
C GLY A 59 -27.21 -4.83 0.46
N MET A 60 -25.96 -4.53 0.10
CA MET A 60 -25.07 -3.72 0.95
C MET A 60 -25.39 -2.23 0.84
N SER A 61 -25.19 -1.48 1.93
CA SER A 61 -25.36 -0.02 1.95
C SER A 61 -24.02 0.67 1.65
N GLN A 62 -24.00 1.50 0.61
CA GLN A 62 -22.81 2.24 0.16
C GLN A 62 -22.14 3.04 1.29
N ALA A 63 -22.91 3.78 2.09
CA ALA A 63 -22.36 4.60 3.17
C ALA A 63 -21.73 3.75 4.30
N ILE A 64 -22.36 2.62 4.66
CA ILE A 64 -21.84 1.70 5.69
C ILE A 64 -20.56 1.02 5.18
N LEU A 65 -20.57 0.56 3.93
CA LEU A 65 -19.46 -0.10 3.27
C LEU A 65 -18.25 0.83 3.16
N PHE A 66 -18.45 2.05 2.65
CA PHE A 66 -17.43 3.08 2.52
C PHE A 66 -16.79 3.44 3.87
N ALA A 67 -17.60 3.67 4.91
CA ALA A 67 -17.08 3.95 6.26
C ALA A 67 -16.32 2.75 6.85
N SER A 68 -16.77 1.52 6.58
CA SER A 68 -16.10 0.30 7.05
C SER A 68 -14.75 0.10 6.35
N ILE A 69 -14.67 0.35 5.05
CA ILE A 69 -13.43 0.25 4.27
C ILE A 69 -12.46 1.39 4.65
N SER A 70 -12.95 2.62 4.85
CA SER A 70 -12.15 3.75 5.33
C SER A 70 -11.48 3.42 6.67
N HIS A 71 -12.23 2.85 7.62
CA HIS A 71 -11.68 2.37 8.89
C HIS A 71 -10.72 1.18 8.72
N PHE A 72 -10.97 0.27 7.77
CA PHE A 72 -10.07 -0.85 7.48
C PHE A 72 -8.72 -0.39 6.91
N ILE A 73 -8.72 0.48 5.90
CA ILE A 73 -7.48 1.05 5.32
C ILE A 73 -6.73 1.86 6.39
N GLY A 74 -7.44 2.65 7.21
CA GLY A 74 -6.83 3.38 8.32
C GLY A 74 -6.32 2.50 9.47
N PHE A 75 -6.81 1.27 9.59
CA PHE A 75 -6.24 0.24 10.46
C PHE A 75 -5.00 -0.37 9.83
N MET A 76 -5.03 -0.73 8.53
CA MET A 76 -3.91 -1.29 7.79
C MET A 76 -2.70 -0.35 7.80
N GLN A 77 -2.90 0.94 7.49
CA GLN A 77 -1.86 1.97 7.57
C GLN A 77 -1.20 2.00 8.96
N LYS A 78 -2.00 1.95 10.03
CA LYS A 78 -1.53 2.05 11.43
C LYS A 78 -0.98 0.75 12.04
N LYS A 79 -1.01 -0.37 11.30
CA LYS A 79 -0.56 -1.70 11.77
C LYS A 79 0.52 -2.32 10.93
N GLU A 80 0.39 -2.20 9.62
CA GLU A 80 1.25 -2.84 8.63
C GLU A 80 2.01 -1.82 7.77
N ASP A 81 1.86 -0.51 8.04
CA ASP A 81 2.48 0.59 7.26
C ASP A 81 2.09 0.52 5.76
N LEU A 82 0.77 0.37 5.50
CA LEU A 82 0.20 0.22 4.16
C LEU A 82 0.44 1.47 3.30
N MET A 83 1.03 1.26 2.12
CA MET A 83 1.29 2.28 1.10
C MET A 83 0.13 2.39 0.08
N MET A 84 0.14 3.44 -0.75
CA MET A 84 -0.94 3.72 -1.72
C MET A 84 -1.00 2.66 -2.82
N GLU A 85 0.17 2.29 -3.32
CA GLU A 85 0.43 1.33 -4.40
C GLU A 85 -0.06 -0.07 -4.02
N GLU A 86 0.18 -0.46 -2.76
CA GLU A 86 -0.33 -1.70 -2.17
C GLU A 86 -1.86 -1.68 -2.05
N GLY A 87 -2.45 -0.51 -1.84
CA GLY A 87 -3.88 -0.28 -1.91
C GLY A 87 -4.44 -0.56 -3.30
N GLU A 88 -3.87 0.05 -4.34
CA GLU A 88 -4.33 -0.13 -5.73
C GLU A 88 -4.09 -1.55 -6.27
N ILE A 89 -3.02 -2.21 -5.82
CA ILE A 89 -2.79 -3.64 -6.07
C ILE A 89 -3.89 -4.49 -5.40
N ALA A 90 -4.28 -4.18 -4.16
CA ALA A 90 -5.40 -4.87 -3.50
C ALA A 90 -6.75 -4.61 -4.20
N VAL A 91 -6.95 -3.43 -4.79
CA VAL A 91 -8.11 -3.10 -5.63
C VAL A 91 -8.16 -3.99 -6.87
N GLU A 92 -7.07 -4.08 -7.64
CA GLU A 92 -7.02 -4.88 -8.86
C GLU A 92 -7.14 -6.38 -8.58
N LEU A 93 -6.49 -6.89 -7.51
CA LEU A 93 -6.69 -8.27 -7.06
C LEU A 93 -8.17 -8.58 -6.75
N LEU A 94 -8.92 -7.62 -6.19
CA LEU A 94 -10.35 -7.77 -5.94
C LEU A 94 -11.22 -7.66 -7.20
N LYS A 95 -10.94 -6.70 -8.10
CA LYS A 95 -11.58 -6.59 -9.44
C LYS A 95 -11.47 -7.94 -10.16
N ARG A 96 -10.26 -8.49 -10.20
CA ARG A 96 -9.91 -9.78 -10.81
C ARG A 96 -10.60 -10.97 -10.15
N PHE A 97 -10.67 -11.01 -8.82
CA PHE A 97 -11.41 -12.05 -8.06
C PHE A 97 -12.90 -12.07 -8.44
N ILE A 98 -13.55 -10.91 -8.56
CA ILE A 98 -14.97 -10.79 -8.90
C ILE A 98 -15.24 -11.21 -10.35
N GLN A 99 -14.45 -10.71 -11.31
CA GLN A 99 -14.55 -11.15 -12.71
C GLN A 99 -14.37 -12.67 -12.87
N LYS A 100 -13.37 -13.23 -12.18
CA LYS A 100 -13.03 -14.66 -12.27
C LYS A 100 -14.08 -15.56 -11.62
N GLN A 101 -14.64 -15.20 -10.47
CA GLN A 101 -15.68 -16.01 -9.83
C GLN A 101 -16.97 -16.03 -10.67
N GLN A 102 -17.32 -14.89 -11.30
CA GLN A 102 -18.46 -14.77 -12.22
C GLN A 102 -18.25 -15.63 -13.48
N PHE A 103 -17.08 -15.54 -14.12
CA PHE A 103 -16.72 -16.38 -15.28
C PHE A 103 -16.79 -17.88 -14.95
N LYS A 104 -16.27 -18.27 -13.78
CA LYS A 104 -16.32 -19.66 -13.26
C LYS A 104 -17.69 -20.06 -12.71
N LYS A 105 -18.68 -19.15 -12.69
CA LYS A 105 -20.05 -19.35 -12.15
C LYS A 105 -20.09 -19.84 -10.70
N VAL A 106 -19.11 -19.44 -9.90
CA VAL A 106 -19.01 -19.76 -8.47
C VAL A 106 -19.27 -18.49 -7.65
N ASN A 107 -20.52 -18.28 -7.27
CA ASN A 107 -20.95 -17.14 -6.47
C ASN A 107 -20.48 -17.32 -5.01
N LEU A 108 -19.22 -16.98 -4.75
CA LEU A 108 -18.54 -17.21 -3.47
C LEU A 108 -18.50 -15.96 -2.58
N ILE A 109 -18.54 -14.76 -3.17
CA ILE A 109 -18.65 -13.51 -2.41
C ILE A 109 -20.08 -13.30 -1.91
N SER A 110 -20.20 -12.85 -0.66
CA SER A 110 -21.46 -12.60 0.02
C SER A 110 -21.24 -11.66 1.21
N THR A 111 -22.31 -11.05 1.71
CA THR A 111 -22.29 -10.20 2.92
C THR A 111 -21.67 -10.87 4.15
N LYS A 112 -21.59 -12.21 4.18
CA LYS A 112 -21.00 -12.99 5.29
C LYS A 112 -19.47 -13.15 5.21
N ASN A 113 -18.86 -12.96 4.04
CA ASN A 113 -17.43 -13.19 3.82
C ASN A 113 -16.70 -12.06 3.07
N THR A 114 -17.39 -10.99 2.63
CA THR A 114 -16.78 -9.78 2.06
C THR A 114 -15.57 -9.29 2.88
N GLY A 115 -15.67 -9.21 4.21
CA GLY A 115 -14.57 -8.74 5.06
C GLY A 115 -13.33 -9.64 5.02
N MET A 116 -13.50 -10.97 4.94
CA MET A 116 -12.39 -11.90 4.76
C MET A 116 -11.76 -11.75 3.38
N ILE A 117 -12.58 -11.66 2.33
CA ILE A 117 -12.11 -11.52 0.94
C ILE A 117 -11.32 -10.20 0.76
N LEU A 118 -11.79 -9.11 1.36
CA LEU A 118 -11.07 -7.83 1.42
C LEU A 118 -9.75 -7.97 2.19
N THR A 119 -9.76 -8.60 3.36
CA THR A 119 -8.55 -8.84 4.17
C THR A 119 -7.50 -9.63 3.39
N ILE A 120 -7.90 -10.68 2.66
CA ILE A 120 -7.00 -11.47 1.81
C ILE A 120 -6.45 -10.66 0.64
N ALA A 121 -7.26 -9.81 -0.02
CA ALA A 121 -6.77 -8.96 -1.12
C ALA A 121 -5.63 -8.03 -0.66
N PHE A 122 -5.77 -7.41 0.52
CA PHE A 122 -4.70 -6.60 1.13
C PHE A 122 -3.48 -7.43 1.57
N ILE A 123 -3.68 -8.58 2.22
CA ILE A 123 -2.56 -9.47 2.61
C ILE A 123 -1.75 -9.91 1.37
N LEU A 124 -2.43 -10.22 0.26
CA LEU A 124 -1.77 -10.57 -1.00
C LEU A 124 -1.02 -9.38 -1.59
N ALA A 125 -1.58 -8.17 -1.57
CA ALA A 125 -0.90 -6.97 -2.05
C ALA A 125 0.41 -6.70 -1.30
N LEU A 126 0.37 -6.68 0.04
CA LEU A 126 1.56 -6.52 0.89
C LEU A 126 2.64 -7.58 0.56
N LYS A 127 2.21 -8.83 0.30
CA LYS A 127 3.09 -9.95 -0.10
C LYS A 127 3.68 -9.87 -1.50
N LEU A 128 3.09 -9.07 -2.39
CA LEU A 128 3.63 -8.84 -3.74
C LEU A 128 4.64 -7.68 -3.77
N CYS A 129 4.47 -6.70 -2.87
CA CYS A 129 5.23 -5.45 -2.92
C CYS A 129 6.50 -5.43 -2.07
N ARG A 130 6.63 -6.31 -1.06
CA ARG A 130 7.68 -6.22 -0.03
C ARG A 130 8.69 -7.37 -0.10
N ASP A 131 9.98 -7.02 -0.21
CA ASP A 131 11.12 -7.94 -0.13
C ASP A 131 11.15 -8.77 1.17
N GLN A 132 10.72 -8.15 2.29
CA GLN A 132 10.62 -8.80 3.59
C GLN A 132 9.17 -8.72 4.07
N MET A 133 8.54 -9.88 4.26
CA MET A 133 7.11 -9.94 4.49
C MET A 133 6.71 -10.81 5.69
N HIS A 134 5.69 -10.35 6.42
CA HIS A 134 5.09 -11.07 7.52
C HIS A 134 4.30 -12.31 7.05
N MET A 135 4.49 -13.42 7.77
CA MET A 135 3.75 -14.67 7.53
C MET A 135 2.29 -14.56 8.01
N ASN A 136 1.41 -15.46 7.55
CA ASN A 136 0.01 -15.51 8.01
C ASN A 136 -0.16 -15.69 9.53
N SER A 137 0.86 -16.18 10.24
CA SER A 137 0.89 -16.27 11.71
C SER A 137 1.04 -14.91 12.41
N HIS A 138 1.42 -13.86 11.70
CA HIS A 138 1.34 -12.46 12.13
C HIS A 138 -0.07 -11.92 11.88
N PHE A 139 -0.53 -11.95 10.62
CA PHE A 139 -1.86 -11.46 10.23
C PHE A 139 -3.01 -12.11 11.02
N ALA A 140 -2.94 -13.41 11.30
CA ALA A 140 -3.90 -14.11 12.17
C ALA A 140 -4.04 -13.45 13.55
N LYS A 141 -2.95 -12.90 14.11
CA LYS A 141 -2.95 -12.17 15.39
C LYS A 141 -3.48 -10.74 15.20
N VAL A 142 -3.06 -10.05 14.15
CA VAL A 142 -3.43 -8.65 13.87
C VAL A 142 -4.93 -8.49 13.63
N PHE A 143 -5.52 -9.37 12.83
CA PHE A 143 -6.97 -9.38 12.56
C PHE A 143 -7.78 -10.22 13.55
N ASN A 144 -7.12 -10.92 14.49
CA ASN A 144 -7.75 -11.91 15.38
C ASN A 144 -8.56 -12.99 14.62
N ILE A 145 -7.97 -13.52 13.55
CA ILE A 145 -8.54 -14.55 12.67
C ILE A 145 -7.80 -15.88 12.92
N PRO A 146 -8.48 -17.04 13.03
CA PRO A 146 -7.80 -18.33 13.11
C PRO A 146 -6.90 -18.57 11.90
N ILE A 147 -5.62 -18.91 12.14
CA ILE A 147 -4.62 -19.08 11.08
C ILE A 147 -5.02 -20.11 10.02
N VAL A 148 -5.82 -21.12 10.39
CA VAL A 148 -6.38 -22.12 9.46
C VAL A 148 -7.33 -21.47 8.47
N ASP A 149 -8.26 -20.65 8.95
CA ASP A 149 -9.26 -19.96 8.11
C ASP A 149 -8.59 -18.91 7.21
N LEU A 150 -7.56 -18.22 7.72
CA LEU A 150 -6.77 -17.26 6.94
C LEU A 150 -6.00 -17.96 5.80
N ASN A 151 -5.29 -19.04 6.12
CA ASN A 151 -4.57 -19.86 5.12
C ASN A 151 -5.52 -20.44 4.07
N LEU A 152 -6.68 -20.97 4.48
CA LEU A 152 -7.69 -21.52 3.59
C LEU A 152 -8.33 -20.45 2.70
N SER A 153 -8.56 -19.25 3.24
CA SER A 153 -9.11 -18.12 2.48
C SER A 153 -8.11 -17.60 1.44
N GLU A 154 -6.83 -17.48 1.81
CA GLU A 154 -5.75 -17.10 0.88
C GLU A 154 -5.63 -18.08 -0.30
N ILE A 155 -5.46 -19.37 -0.04
CA ILE A 155 -5.29 -20.36 -1.12
C ILE A 155 -6.56 -20.51 -1.97
N SER A 156 -7.74 -20.22 -1.41
CA SER A 156 -9.00 -20.18 -2.16
C SER A 156 -9.07 -18.95 -3.08
N PHE A 157 -8.68 -17.77 -2.59
CA PHE A 157 -8.58 -16.54 -3.40
C PHE A 157 -7.62 -16.72 -4.57
N LEU A 158 -6.42 -17.26 -4.30
CA LEU A 158 -5.41 -17.56 -5.32
C LEU A 158 -5.93 -18.52 -6.40
N LYS A 159 -6.67 -19.58 -6.02
CA LYS A 159 -7.32 -20.50 -6.96
C LYS A 159 -8.46 -19.87 -7.75
N ILE A 160 -9.15 -18.87 -7.19
CA ILE A 160 -10.21 -18.14 -7.89
C ILE A 160 -9.60 -17.24 -8.96
N ILE A 161 -8.49 -16.54 -8.69
CA ILE A 161 -7.77 -15.72 -9.69
C ILE A 161 -6.84 -16.50 -10.63
N ASP A 162 -6.84 -17.84 -10.60
CA ASP A 162 -5.91 -18.69 -11.38
C ASP A 162 -4.41 -18.38 -11.11
N PHE A 163 -4.07 -17.95 -9.90
CA PHE A 163 -2.76 -17.45 -9.50
C PHE A 163 -2.24 -16.27 -10.37
N GLN A 164 -3.12 -15.58 -11.10
CA GLN A 164 -2.78 -14.39 -11.89
C GLN A 164 -2.58 -13.19 -10.96
N LEU A 165 -1.38 -13.10 -10.40
CA LEU A 165 -0.96 -12.05 -9.46
C LEU A 165 -0.25 -10.86 -10.12
N TRP A 166 0.23 -11.01 -11.36
CA TRP A 166 0.92 -9.93 -12.08
C TRP A 166 0.00 -8.74 -12.36
N ILE A 167 0.49 -7.54 -12.11
CA ILE A 167 -0.14 -6.25 -12.44
C ILE A 167 0.95 -5.45 -13.16
N SER A 168 0.61 -4.78 -14.27
CA SER A 168 1.57 -4.01 -15.05
C SER A 168 1.63 -2.57 -14.53
N ASP A 169 2.81 -1.95 -14.56
CA ASP A 169 2.99 -0.56 -14.10
C ASP A 169 2.16 0.45 -14.90
N ASP A 170 1.81 0.09 -16.15
CA ASP A 170 0.87 0.82 -17.02
C ASP A 170 -0.51 1.05 -16.36
N TYR A 171 -0.93 0.16 -15.47
CA TYR A 171 -2.24 0.22 -14.79
C TYR A 171 -2.34 1.43 -13.86
N PHE A 172 -1.30 1.72 -13.06
CA PHE A 172 -1.25 2.90 -12.18
C PHE A 172 -1.23 4.20 -12.97
N SER A 173 -0.69 4.17 -14.18
CA SER A 173 -0.67 5.32 -15.09
C SER A 173 -2.07 5.62 -15.65
N LEU A 174 -2.93 4.62 -15.82
CA LEU A 174 -4.28 4.79 -16.39
C LEU A 174 -5.32 5.27 -15.37
N GLN A 175 -5.31 4.77 -14.13
CA GLN A 175 -6.25 5.21 -13.10
C GLN A 175 -6.16 6.71 -12.80
N GLN A 176 -4.97 7.30 -12.89
CA GLN A 176 -4.74 8.73 -12.69
C GLN A 176 -5.46 9.64 -13.69
N PHE A 177 -5.93 9.12 -14.83
CA PHE A 177 -6.69 9.88 -15.83
C PHE A 177 -8.21 9.63 -15.77
N GLU A 178 -8.67 8.49 -15.25
CA GLU A 178 -10.10 8.14 -15.27
C GLU A 178 -10.91 9.00 -14.28
N GLU A 179 -10.36 9.33 -13.11
CA GLU A 179 -11.01 10.23 -12.13
C GLU A 179 -11.14 11.69 -12.59
N VAL A 180 -10.41 12.10 -13.64
CA VAL A 180 -10.45 13.48 -14.17
C VAL A 180 -11.64 13.69 -15.13
N SER A 181 -12.19 12.61 -15.70
CA SER A 181 -13.15 12.71 -16.82
C SER A 181 -14.62 12.92 -16.42
N GLU A 182 -15.01 12.76 -15.15
CA GLU A 182 -16.43 12.82 -14.73
C GLU A 182 -16.92 14.25 -14.37
N PHE A 183 -16.14 15.31 -14.62
CA PHE A 183 -16.48 16.69 -14.22
C PHE A 183 -16.86 17.67 -15.34
N GLU A 184 -16.65 17.36 -16.63
CA GLU A 184 -17.02 18.24 -17.76
C GLU A 184 -18.42 17.97 -18.33
N ASP A 185 -19.47 18.18 -17.52
CA ASP A 185 -20.86 18.24 -18.04
C ASP A 185 -21.76 19.24 -17.28
N VAL A 186 -21.15 20.32 -16.75
CA VAL A 186 -21.90 21.47 -16.20
C VAL A 186 -22.38 22.36 -17.35
N ASN A 187 -23.51 21.97 -17.93
CA ASN A 187 -24.14 22.64 -19.05
C ASN A 187 -24.69 24.03 -18.63
N ILE A 188 -23.99 25.11 -19.01
CA ILE A 188 -24.40 26.50 -18.73
C ILE A 188 -25.29 26.99 -19.88
N PRO A 189 -26.59 27.24 -19.65
CA PRO A 189 -27.45 27.87 -20.65
C PRO A 189 -27.13 29.38 -20.80
N LEU A 190 -27.15 29.85 -22.05
CA LEU A 190 -27.15 31.27 -22.43
C LEU A 190 -28.60 31.81 -22.57
#